data_AF-A0A4Q3CJL4-F1
#
_entry.id   AF-A0A4Q3CJL4-F1
#
_cell.length_a   1.000
_cell.length_b   1.000
_cell.length_c   1.000
_cell.angle_alpha   90.00
_cell.angle_beta   90.00
_cell.angle_gamma   90.00
#
_symmetry.space_group_name_H-M   'P 1'
#
loop_
_entity.id
_entity.type
_entity.pdbx_description
1 polymer ?
#
loop_
_entity_poly.entity_id
_entity_poly.type
_entity_poly.pdbx_seq_one_letter_code
_entity_poly.pdbx_strand_id
1 'polypeptide(L)'
;YRSTVFPVNDEQARVTEAYIQQLDAAKVFKRKIATTIEPAKPFYVAEDYHQNFLVLNPTYPYIAYVDMPKIENLKRLFADLYRDEPVLVKVKS
;
A
#
# COMPACT_ATOMS: atom_id res chain seq x y z
N TYR A 1 -2.01 -8.41 -11.07
CA TYR A 1 -2.23 -7.72 -9.78
C TYR A 1 -3.63 -7.13 -9.77
N ARG A 2 -4.48 -7.48 -8.79
CA ARG A 2 -5.81 -6.86 -8.58
C ARG A 2 -5.75 -5.93 -7.37
N SER A 3 -6.56 -4.88 -7.34
CA SER A 3 -6.66 -3.97 -6.20
C SER A 3 -7.73 -4.46 -5.21
N THR A 4 -7.38 -4.54 -3.93
CA THR A 4 -8.32 -4.94 -2.87
C THR A 4 -7.86 -4.42 -1.52
N VAL A 5 -8.83 -4.20 -0.62
CA VAL A 5 -8.61 -3.95 0.81
C VAL A 5 -9.21 -5.12 1.59
N PHE A 6 -8.45 -5.63 2.58
CA PHE A 6 -8.89 -6.68 3.51
C PHE A 6 -9.04 -6.08 4.91
N PRO A 7 -10.18 -5.44 5.25
CA PRO A 7 -10.38 -4.87 6.57
C PRO A 7 -10.30 -5.94 7.66
N VAL A 8 -9.66 -5.60 8.79
CA VAL A 8 -9.57 -6.50 9.97
C VAL A 8 -10.65 -6.23 11.02
N ASN A 9 -11.47 -5.20 10.82
CA ASN A 9 -12.62 -4.89 11.65
C ASN A 9 -13.66 -4.05 10.87
N ASP A 10 -14.85 -3.89 11.47
CA ASP A 10 -15.97 -3.17 10.85
C ASP A 10 -15.69 -1.69 10.63
N GLU A 11 -14.89 -1.07 11.50
CA GLU A 11 -14.50 0.34 11.34
C GLU A 11 -13.68 0.55 10.07
N GLN A 12 -12.68 -0.31 9.82
CA GLN A 12 -11.87 -0.27 8.60
C GLN A 12 -12.72 -0.52 7.37
N ALA A 13 -13.68 -1.44 7.42
CA ALA A 13 -14.60 -1.70 6.31
C ALA A 13 -15.43 -0.44 5.98
N ARG A 14 -16.05 0.17 7.00
CA ARG A 14 -16.87 1.37 6.86
C ARG A 14 -16.08 2.57 6.34
N VAL A 15 -14.88 2.81 6.88
CA VAL A 15 -14.01 3.92 6.44
C VAL A 15 -13.57 3.73 4.99
N THR A 16 -13.21 2.50 4.62
CA THR A 16 -12.80 2.17 3.24
C THR A 16 -13.94 2.41 2.25
N GLU A 17 -15.13 1.91 2.56
CA GLU A 17 -16.31 2.09 1.72
C GLU A 17 -16.66 3.56 1.55
N ALA A 18 -16.72 4.32 2.65
CA ALA A 18 -17.04 5.74 2.62
C ALA A 18 -16.03 6.53 1.76
N TYR A 19 -14.74 6.19 1.86
CA TYR A 19 -13.71 6.88 1.08
C TYR A 19 -13.77 6.55 -0.41
N ILE A 20 -14.04 5.30 -0.79
CA ILE A 20 -14.28 4.93 -2.19
C ILE A 20 -15.48 5.72 -2.75
N GLN A 21 -16.59 5.75 -2.02
CA GLN A 21 -17.79 6.50 -2.42
C GLN A 21 -17.51 7.99 -2.57
N GLN A 22 -16.75 8.58 -1.64
CA GLN A 22 -16.34 9.99 -1.70
C GLN A 22 -15.56 10.29 -2.99
N LEU A 23 -14.58 9.46 -3.35
CA LEU A 23 -13.75 9.65 -4.54
C LEU A 23 -14.54 9.49 -5.84
N ASP A 24 -15.44 8.50 -5.89
CA ASP A 24 -16.35 8.27 -7.02
C ASP A 24 -17.33 9.45 -7.19
N ALA A 25 -17.91 9.94 -6.11
CA ALA A 25 -18.83 11.09 -6.12
C ALA A 25 -18.12 12.38 -6.57
N ALA A 26 -16.89 12.60 -6.10
CA ALA A 26 -16.05 13.73 -6.49
C ALA A 26 -15.50 13.59 -7.92
N LYS A 27 -15.69 12.45 -8.61
CA LYS A 27 -15.19 12.16 -9.95
C LYS A 27 -13.67 12.43 -10.07
N VAL A 28 -12.92 12.11 -9.02
CA VAL A 28 -11.44 12.24 -9.02
C VAL A 28 -10.84 11.41 -10.15
N PHE A 29 -11.45 10.27 -10.47
CA PHE A 29 -11.07 9.41 -11.58
C PHE A 29 -12.13 9.41 -12.68
N LYS A 30 -11.69 9.19 -13.93
CA LYS A 30 -12.57 9.12 -15.12
C LYS A 30 -13.57 7.96 -15.07
N ARG A 31 -13.28 6.92 -14.29
CA ARG A 31 -14.09 5.73 -14.10
C ARG A 31 -14.18 5.43 -12.61
N LYS A 32 -15.21 4.67 -12.21
CA LYS A 32 -15.36 4.18 -10.85
C LYS A 32 -14.12 3.42 -10.38
N ILE A 33 -13.83 3.52 -9.09
CA ILE A 33 -12.78 2.75 -8.44
C ILE A 33 -13.09 1.25 -8.54
N ALA A 34 -12.10 0.47 -8.99
CA ALA A 34 -12.21 -0.99 -9.14
C ALA A 34 -11.75 -1.77 -7.90
N THR A 35 -11.28 -1.09 -6.86
CA THR A 35 -10.80 -1.70 -5.62
C THR A 35 -11.94 -2.42 -4.91
N THR A 36 -11.75 -3.72 -4.62
CA THR A 36 -12.71 -4.53 -3.86
C THR A 36 -12.49 -4.42 -2.36
N ILE A 37 -13.55 -4.61 -1.57
CA ILE A 37 -13.48 -4.79 -0.12
C ILE A 37 -13.84 -6.25 0.16
N GLU A 38 -12.89 -7.02 0.68
CA GLU A 38 -13.08 -8.45 0.92
C GLU A 38 -12.86 -8.79 2.40
N PRO A 39 -13.60 -9.75 2.98
CA PRO A 39 -13.35 -10.19 4.34
C PRO A 39 -11.91 -10.69 4.47
N ALA A 40 -11.32 -10.49 5.65
CA ALA A 40 -10.00 -10.99 5.95
C ALA A 40 -9.92 -12.50 5.68
N LYS A 41 -8.93 -12.90 4.87
CA LYS A 41 -8.58 -14.29 4.57
C LYS A 41 -7.25 -14.61 5.24
N PRO A 42 -6.89 -15.89 5.42
CA PRO A 42 -5.55 -16.26 5.84
C PRO A 42 -4.50 -15.55 4.99
N PHE A 43 -3.59 -14.85 5.64
CA PHE A 43 -2.45 -14.21 5.00
C PHE A 43 -1.26 -15.15 5.05
N TYR A 44 -0.79 -15.59 3.89
CA TYR A 44 0.39 -16.42 3.76
C TYR A 44 1.60 -15.53 3.56
N VAL A 45 2.57 -15.64 4.47
CA VAL A 45 3.81 -14.87 4.40
C VAL A 45 4.57 -15.30 3.15
N ALA A 46 4.98 -14.34 2.33
CA ALA A 46 5.85 -14.58 1.18
C ALA A 46 7.26 -14.99 1.63
N GLU A 47 8.00 -15.65 0.76
CA GLU A 47 9.36 -16.14 1.01
C GLU A 47 10.31 -15.02 1.48
N ASP A 48 11.34 -15.40 2.23
CA ASP A 48 12.25 -14.46 2.89
C ASP A 48 12.95 -13.49 1.91
N TYR A 49 13.26 -13.95 0.70
CA TYR A 49 13.88 -13.11 -0.34
C TYR A 49 12.95 -12.02 -0.87
N HIS A 50 11.63 -12.12 -0.65
CA HIS A 50 10.67 -11.06 -0.95
C HIS A 50 10.58 -10.01 0.16
N GLN A 51 10.98 -10.35 1.39
CA GLN A 51 10.90 -9.44 2.52
C GLN A 51 11.98 -8.35 2.40
N ASN A 52 11.62 -7.11 2.74
CA ASN A 52 12.54 -5.95 2.70
C ASN A 52 13.20 -5.71 1.32
N PHE A 53 12.61 -6.21 0.22
CA PHE A 53 13.24 -6.25 -1.11
C PHE A 53 13.78 -4.89 -1.58
N LEU A 54 13.01 -3.81 -1.39
CA LEU A 54 13.42 -2.44 -1.75
C LEU A 54 14.74 -2.06 -1.07
N VAL A 55 14.85 -2.33 0.23
CA VAL A 55 15.99 -1.94 1.06
C VAL A 55 17.22 -2.80 0.74
N LEU A 56 17.00 -4.08 0.43
CA LEU A 56 18.08 -5.01 0.08
C LEU A 56 18.56 -4.86 -1.37
N ASN A 57 17.73 -4.29 -2.26
CA ASN A 57 18.03 -4.16 -3.70
C ASN A 57 17.73 -2.74 -4.23
N PRO A 58 18.36 -1.69 -3.67
CA PRO A 58 17.99 -0.30 -3.97
C PRO A 58 18.24 0.11 -5.43
N THR A 59 19.17 -0.58 -6.12
CA THR A 59 19.51 -0.32 -7.53
C THR A 59 18.71 -1.17 -8.51
N TYR A 60 17.83 -2.06 -8.03
CA TYR A 60 17.00 -2.87 -8.91
C TYR A 60 16.10 -1.95 -9.75
N PRO A 61 16.02 -2.11 -11.09
CA PRO A 61 15.36 -1.13 -11.95
C PRO A 61 13.92 -0.79 -11.54
N TYR A 62 13.15 -1.79 -11.09
CA TYR A 62 11.79 -1.55 -10.60
C TYR A 62 11.79 -0.65 -9.34
N ILE A 63 12.72 -0.84 -8.41
CA ILE A 63 12.84 0.01 -7.24
C ILE A 63 13.20 1.44 -7.65
N ALA A 64 14.27 1.60 -8.44
CA ALA A 64 14.78 2.91 -8.83
C ALA A 64 13.76 3.75 -9.63
N TYR A 65 13.06 3.13 -10.57
CA TYR A 65 12.19 3.86 -11.51
C TYR A 65 10.71 3.86 -11.11
N VAL A 66 10.25 2.90 -10.30
CA VAL A 66 8.83 2.76 -9.96
C VAL A 66 8.55 3.07 -8.49
N ASP A 67 9.33 2.53 -7.56
CA ASP A 67 9.03 2.67 -6.13
C ASP A 67 9.64 3.92 -5.50
N MET A 68 10.87 4.30 -5.83
CA MET A 68 11.50 5.51 -5.30
C MET A 68 10.66 6.79 -5.56
N PRO A 69 10.11 7.02 -6.77
CA PRO A 69 9.20 8.16 -6.99
C PRO A 69 7.95 8.15 -6.10
N LYS A 70 7.46 6.97 -5.69
CA LYS A 70 6.31 6.87 -4.76
C LYS A 70 6.71 7.26 -3.34
N ILE A 71 7.91 6.88 -2.90
CA ILE A 71 8.46 7.27 -1.59
C ILE A 71 8.68 8.78 -1.53
N GLU A 72 9.25 9.39 -2.57
CA GLU A 72 9.40 10.85 -2.64
C GLU A 72 8.05 11.58 -2.63
N ASN A 73 7.04 11.04 -3.32
CA ASN A 73 5.69 11.58 -3.25
C ASN A 73 5.06 11.44 -1.86
N LEU A 74 5.29 10.32 -1.16
CA LEU A 74 4.86 10.15 0.22
C LEU A 74 5.49 11.22 1.13
N LYS A 75 6.81 11.41 1.04
CA LYS A 75 7.55 12.44 1.80
C LYS A 75 7.02 13.84 1.52
N ARG A 76 6.73 14.16 0.26
CA ARG A 76 6.22 15.47 -0.15
C ARG A 76 4.78 15.74 0.29
N LEU A 77 3.89 14.74 0.17
CA LEU A 77 2.46 14.91 0.45
C LEU A 77 2.12 14.79 1.94
N PHE A 78 2.92 14.04 2.70
CA PHE A 78 2.66 13.71 4.09
C PHE A 78 3.91 13.90 4.96
N ALA A 79 4.57 15.05 4.83
CA ALA A 79 5.84 15.33 5.51
C ALA A 79 5.77 15.11 7.03
N ASP A 80 4.66 15.49 7.67
CA ASP A 80 4.46 15.34 9.12
C ASP A 80 4.28 13.87 9.57
N LEU A 81 3.94 12.98 8.65
CA LEU A 81 3.75 11.54 8.92
C LEU A 81 4.90 10.68 8.39
N TYR A 82 5.76 11.25 7.55
CA TYR A 82 6.85 10.55 6.91
C TYR A 82 7.98 10.24 7.89
N ARG A 83 8.65 9.10 7.70
CA ARG A 83 9.85 8.69 8.45
C ARG A 83 10.95 8.33 7.47
N ASP A 84 12.14 8.89 7.65
CA ASP A 84 13.29 8.55 6.81
C ASP A 84 13.77 7.10 7.05
N GLU A 85 13.60 6.58 8.27
CA GLU A 85 13.96 5.20 8.59
C GLU A 85 12.79 4.23 8.35
N PRO A 86 12.95 3.22 7.47
CA PRO A 86 11.90 2.23 7.22
C PRO A 86 11.77 1.23 8.37
N VAL A 87 10.54 0.79 8.64
CA VAL A 87 10.27 -0.33 9.56
C VAL A 87 10.42 -1.64 8.78
N LEU A 88 11.45 -2.41 9.09
CA LEU A 88 11.74 -3.67 8.40
C LEU A 88 11.02 -4.86 9.04
N VAL A 89 10.64 -5.83 8.21
CA VAL A 89 10.11 -7.12 8.67
C VAL A 89 11.25 -7.90 9.34
N LYS A 90 11.00 -8.40 10.56
CA LYS A 90 11.90 -9.35 11.22
C LYS A 90 11.77 -10.70 10.54
N VAL A 91 12.69 -10.99 9.62
CA VAL A 91 12.80 -12.31 9.00
C VAL A 91 13.34 -13.28 10.05
N LYS A 92 12.71 -14.46 10.18
CA LYS A 92 13.22 -15.49 11.09
C LYS A 92 14.53 -16.02 10.50
N SER A 93 15.58 -16.01 11.31
CA SER A 93 16.88 -16.61 11.01
C SER A 93 16.79 -18.13 10.89
#